data_AF-A0AAU9WP80-F1
#
_entry.id   AF-A0AAU9WP80-F1
#
_cell.length_a   1.000
_cell.length_b   1.000
_cell.length_c   1.000
_cell.angle_alpha   90.00
_cell.angle_beta   90.00
_cell.angle_gamma   90.00
#
_symmetry.space_group_name_H-M   'P 1'
#
loop_
_entity.id
_entity.type
_entity.pdbx_description
1 polymer ?
#
loop_
_entity_poly.entity_id
_entity_poly.type
_entity_poly.pdbx_seq_one_letter_code
_entity_poly.pdbx_strand_id
1 'polypeptide(L)'
;MLASDNLSLIRSRSMETMVPQCKAFVREIEILSDDEAALVQVSKLLGSGGFGSVYEGKYLGKTVAVKKMNTNSKNPRAVLQSFQAETSIASFCHPHIVRTLAASSLDCPLSERVIVMEFAGPRTLRNILDNEKEDINEERRMKFASHITMALEFIHAQDIAHLDVKPANILVDSKDICKLGDFGCSQVLDEGDENLPASPTYSYLTGTFAYRAPELLKGEPPTPKADIYSLGICLWQLLTREQPYGSENLYVVVFGVVAYNLRPRVPSGDATSCHYQQLVESLWQASPCLRPTANDTKKILRSLHRHPSAI
;
A
#
# COMPACT_ATOMS: atom_id res chain seq x y z
N MET A 1 3.91 -27.73 -24.29
CA MET A 1 3.32 -26.70 -25.16
C MET A 1 2.19 -25.92 -24.45
N LEU A 2 2.19 -25.85 -23.11
CA LEU A 2 1.20 -25.10 -22.29
C LEU A 2 1.85 -24.00 -21.42
N ALA A 3 3.18 -23.88 -21.43
CA ALA A 3 3.92 -22.87 -20.66
C ALA A 3 3.97 -21.50 -21.36
N SER A 4 3.70 -21.44 -22.67
CA SER A 4 3.76 -20.21 -23.48
C SER A 4 2.58 -19.27 -23.28
N ASP A 5 1.44 -19.78 -22.84
CA ASP A 5 0.16 -19.04 -22.89
C ASP A 5 -0.15 -18.28 -21.60
N ASN A 6 0.54 -18.56 -20.49
CA ASN A 6 0.49 -17.75 -19.27
C ASN A 6 1.64 -16.72 -19.17
N LEU A 7 2.72 -16.91 -19.95
CA LEU A 7 3.81 -15.95 -20.10
C LEU A 7 3.35 -14.64 -20.75
N SER A 8 2.30 -14.70 -21.58
CA SER A 8 1.64 -13.53 -22.14
C SER A 8 0.85 -12.77 -21.07
N LEU A 9 0.23 -13.41 -20.08
CA LEU A 9 -0.62 -12.70 -19.11
C LEU A 9 0.14 -11.70 -18.22
N ILE A 10 1.37 -12.02 -17.82
CA ILE A 10 2.26 -11.08 -17.09
C ILE A 10 2.85 -10.02 -18.06
N ARG A 11 3.03 -10.37 -19.35
CA ARG A 11 3.66 -9.50 -20.37
C ARG A 11 2.70 -8.60 -21.14
N SER A 12 1.42 -8.96 -21.30
CA SER A 12 0.54 -8.43 -22.36
C SER A 12 -0.61 -7.56 -21.84
N ARG A 13 -1.04 -7.70 -20.57
CA ARG A 13 -2.11 -6.87 -20.03
C ARG A 13 -1.68 -5.43 -19.70
N SER A 14 -0.38 -5.18 -19.53
CA SER A 14 0.10 -3.91 -18.94
C SER A 14 0.47 -2.80 -19.94
N MET A 15 0.20 -2.86 -21.24
CA MET A 15 0.60 -1.74 -22.12
C MET A 15 -0.50 -1.19 -23.02
N GLU A 16 -1.43 -2.02 -23.49
CA GLU A 16 -2.45 -1.61 -24.46
C GLU A 16 -3.60 -0.83 -23.80
N THR A 17 -4.00 -1.18 -22.57
CA THR A 17 -5.09 -0.53 -21.82
C THR A 17 -4.62 0.61 -20.90
N MET A 18 -3.31 0.82 -20.75
CA MET A 18 -2.78 1.83 -19.83
C MET A 18 -2.96 3.26 -20.35
N VAL A 19 -3.31 4.16 -19.41
CA VAL A 19 -3.32 5.61 -19.62
C VAL A 19 -1.94 6.07 -20.14
N PRO A 20 -1.86 6.88 -21.22
CA PRO A 20 -0.60 7.25 -21.87
C PRO A 20 0.48 7.81 -20.93
N GLN A 21 0.07 8.56 -19.90
CA GLN A 21 0.96 9.17 -18.90
C GLN A 21 1.64 8.12 -18.00
N CYS A 22 1.03 6.96 -17.83
CA CYS A 22 1.57 5.88 -16.99
C CYS A 22 2.54 4.95 -17.74
N LYS A 23 2.53 4.95 -19.08
CA LYS A 23 3.43 4.12 -19.91
C LYS A 23 4.91 4.38 -19.64
N ALA A 24 5.28 5.60 -19.25
CA ALA A 24 6.65 5.96 -18.89
C ALA A 24 7.17 5.23 -17.62
N PHE A 25 6.24 4.74 -16.80
CA PHE A 25 6.52 4.06 -15.54
C PHE A 25 6.33 2.54 -15.65
N VAL A 26 6.33 1.97 -16.85
CA VAL A 26 6.29 0.52 -17.07
C VAL A 26 7.65 0.03 -17.53
N ARG A 27 8.13 -1.08 -16.97
CA ARG A 27 9.38 -1.75 -17.35
C ARG A 27 9.17 -3.26 -17.45
N GLU A 28 10.00 -3.91 -18.26
CA GLU A 28 10.07 -5.37 -18.28
C GLU A 28 10.54 -5.88 -16.91
N ILE A 29 9.95 -6.99 -16.48
CA ILE A 29 10.28 -7.69 -15.24
C ILE A 29 11.10 -8.92 -15.59
N GLU A 30 12.08 -9.21 -14.75
CA GLU A 30 12.85 -10.44 -14.80
C GLU A 30 12.08 -11.58 -14.09
N ILE A 31 11.80 -12.66 -14.81
CA ILE A 31 11.29 -13.89 -14.20
C ILE A 31 12.50 -14.73 -13.83
N LEU A 32 12.66 -15.02 -12.54
CA LEU A 32 13.78 -15.82 -12.04
C LEU A 32 13.70 -17.24 -12.60
N SER A 33 14.73 -17.65 -13.33
CA SER A 33 15.04 -19.06 -13.54
C SER A 33 15.51 -19.72 -12.23
N ASP A 34 15.54 -21.05 -12.18
CA ASP A 34 16.01 -21.79 -11.01
C ASP A 34 17.46 -21.41 -10.64
N ASP A 35 18.32 -21.21 -11.64
CA ASP A 35 19.71 -20.77 -11.47
C ASP A 35 19.80 -19.34 -10.91
N GLU A 36 18.96 -18.42 -11.38
CA GLU A 36 18.94 -17.02 -10.90
C GLU A 36 18.33 -16.90 -9.50
N ALA A 37 17.33 -17.73 -9.18
CA ALA A 37 16.78 -17.82 -7.83
C ALA A 37 17.85 -18.24 -6.82
N ALA A 38 18.80 -19.10 -7.22
CA ALA A 38 19.94 -19.50 -6.39
C ALA A 38 20.95 -18.36 -6.16
N LEU A 39 20.99 -17.33 -7.02
CA LEU A 39 21.83 -16.15 -6.83
C LEU A 39 21.27 -15.17 -5.78
N VAL A 40 20.00 -15.31 -5.39
CA VAL A 40 19.37 -14.47 -4.37
C VAL A 40 19.88 -14.87 -2.99
N GLN A 41 20.80 -14.07 -2.45
CA GLN A 41 21.32 -14.27 -1.10
C GLN A 41 20.37 -13.64 -0.10
N VAL A 42 19.92 -14.42 0.87
CA VAL A 42 19.00 -13.96 1.93
C VAL A 42 19.79 -13.81 3.23
N SER A 43 19.63 -12.67 3.90
CA SER A 43 20.36 -12.36 5.13
C SER A 43 19.42 -12.20 6.33
N LYS A 44 18.98 -10.97 6.63
CA LYS A 44 18.28 -10.61 7.86
C LYS A 44 16.77 -10.52 7.63
N LEU A 45 15.97 -11.03 8.57
CA LEU A 45 14.51 -10.79 8.55
C LEU A 45 14.21 -9.30 8.78
N LEU A 46 13.46 -8.70 7.85
CA LEU A 46 12.98 -7.30 7.94
C LEU A 46 11.58 -7.22 8.53
N GLY A 47 10.72 -8.18 8.19
CA GLY A 47 9.36 -8.23 8.70
C GLY A 47 8.65 -9.53 8.31
N SER A 48 7.56 -9.83 9.01
CA SER A 48 6.72 -10.99 8.71
C SER A 48 5.25 -10.64 8.83
N GLY A 49 4.44 -11.14 7.90
CA GLY A 49 3.00 -10.93 7.84
C GLY A 49 2.24 -12.20 7.50
N GLY A 50 0.93 -12.05 7.25
CA GLY A 50 0.05 -13.18 6.96
C GLY A 50 0.39 -13.94 5.67
N PHE A 51 0.94 -13.24 4.67
CA PHE A 51 1.24 -13.81 3.35
C PHE A 51 2.68 -14.30 3.20
N GLY A 52 3.59 -13.90 4.09
CA GLY A 52 4.99 -14.20 3.91
C GLY A 52 5.91 -13.43 4.85
N SER A 53 7.19 -13.64 4.65
CA SER A 53 8.25 -12.95 5.37
C SER A 53 9.16 -12.21 4.38
N VAL A 54 9.55 -11.01 4.75
CA VAL A 54 10.43 -10.15 3.96
C VAL A 54 11.80 -10.13 4.62
N TYR A 55 12.83 -10.39 3.83
CA TYR A 55 14.21 -10.44 4.26
C TYR A 55 15.03 -9.40 3.50
N GLU A 56 16.08 -8.88 4.13
CA GLU A 56 17.16 -8.21 3.43
C GLU A 56 17.97 -9.27 2.67
N GLY A 57 18.54 -8.90 1.54
CA GLY A 57 19.34 -9.80 0.73
C GLY A 57 20.24 -9.09 -0.26
N LYS A 58 20.94 -9.89 -1.07
CA LYS A 58 21.71 -9.40 -2.22
C LYS A 58 21.25 -10.12 -3.49
N TYR A 59 21.06 -9.35 -4.55
CA TYR A 59 20.76 -9.85 -5.89
C TYR A 59 21.56 -9.04 -6.91
N LEU A 60 22.30 -9.71 -7.78
CA LEU A 60 23.20 -9.08 -8.78
C LEU A 60 24.13 -8.01 -8.17
N GLY A 61 24.68 -8.29 -6.98
CA GLY A 61 25.58 -7.39 -6.24
C GLY A 61 24.90 -6.19 -5.55
N LYS A 62 23.58 -6.03 -5.66
CA LYS A 62 22.81 -4.95 -5.04
C LYS A 62 22.04 -5.43 -3.82
N THR A 63 21.91 -4.56 -2.82
CA THR A 63 21.03 -4.82 -1.67
C THR A 63 19.57 -4.79 -2.11
N VAL A 64 18.81 -5.80 -1.72
CA VAL A 64 17.40 -6.00 -2.10
C VAL A 64 16.55 -6.43 -0.91
N ALA A 65 15.22 -6.30 -1.05
CA ALA A 65 14.26 -6.95 -0.18
C ALA A 65 13.69 -8.19 -0.87
N VAL A 66 13.65 -9.32 -0.16
CA VAL A 66 13.25 -10.63 -0.68
C VAL A 66 12.03 -11.09 0.10
N LYS A 67 10.85 -11.09 -0.53
CA LYS A 67 9.61 -11.59 0.06
C LYS A 67 9.44 -13.06 -0.29
N LYS A 68 9.39 -13.92 0.73
CA LYS A 68 9.12 -15.35 0.62
C LYS A 68 7.71 -15.65 1.10
N MET A 69 6.95 -16.41 0.34
CA MET A 69 5.55 -16.72 0.67
C MET A 69 5.46 -17.73 1.82
N ASN A 70 4.46 -17.58 2.70
CA ASN A 70 4.28 -18.48 3.84
C ASN A 70 3.56 -19.78 3.42
N THR A 71 4.28 -20.89 3.46
CA THR A 71 3.76 -22.23 3.11
C THR A 71 2.87 -22.86 4.16
N ASN A 72 3.01 -22.43 5.41
CA ASN A 72 2.31 -23.02 6.56
C ASN A 72 1.04 -22.24 6.92
N SER A 73 0.54 -21.41 6.00
CA SER A 73 -0.68 -20.63 6.19
C SER A 73 -1.91 -21.54 6.29
N LYS A 74 -2.82 -21.21 7.22
CA LYS A 74 -4.14 -21.83 7.31
C LYS A 74 -5.03 -21.54 6.09
N ASN A 75 -4.64 -20.58 5.25
CA ASN A 75 -5.34 -20.24 4.02
C ASN A 75 -4.35 -20.11 2.84
N PRO A 76 -3.93 -21.23 2.20
CA PRO A 76 -3.01 -21.21 1.06
C PRO A 76 -3.54 -20.44 -0.15
N ARG A 77 -4.86 -20.40 -0.35
CA ARG A 77 -5.48 -19.63 -1.46
C ARG A 77 -5.24 -18.14 -1.30
N ALA A 78 -5.35 -17.61 -0.09
CA ALA A 78 -5.07 -16.21 0.17
C ALA A 78 -3.59 -15.86 -0.06
N VAL A 79 -2.67 -16.77 0.27
CA VAL A 79 -1.23 -16.60 -0.01
C VAL A 79 -0.97 -16.57 -1.52
N LEU A 80 -1.62 -17.47 -2.28
CA LEU A 80 -1.55 -17.49 -3.74
C LEU A 80 -2.09 -16.19 -4.36
N GLN A 81 -3.27 -15.74 -3.94
CA GLN A 81 -3.86 -14.47 -4.39
C GLN A 81 -2.95 -13.29 -4.07
N SER A 82 -2.32 -13.29 -2.88
CA SER A 82 -1.37 -12.26 -2.48
C SER A 82 -0.13 -12.22 -3.37
N PHE A 83 0.42 -13.39 -3.73
CA PHE A 83 1.51 -13.48 -4.70
C PHE A 83 1.09 -12.93 -6.06
N GLN A 84 -0.08 -13.32 -6.56
CA GLN A 84 -0.62 -12.84 -7.83
C GLN A 84 -0.80 -11.31 -7.83
N ALA A 85 -1.35 -10.75 -6.75
CA ALA A 85 -1.52 -9.31 -6.56
C ALA A 85 -0.17 -8.57 -6.62
N GLU A 86 0.85 -9.03 -5.91
CA GLU A 86 2.19 -8.43 -5.97
C GLU A 86 2.83 -8.54 -7.36
N THR A 87 2.66 -9.66 -8.05
CA THR A 87 3.20 -9.82 -9.41
C THR A 87 2.44 -9.00 -10.45
N SER A 88 1.18 -8.63 -10.18
CA SER A 88 0.36 -7.83 -11.10
C SER A 88 0.89 -6.40 -11.28
N ILE A 89 1.56 -5.87 -10.26
CA ILE A 89 2.18 -4.53 -10.27
C ILE A 89 3.67 -4.58 -10.59
N ALA A 90 4.23 -5.75 -10.90
CA ALA A 90 5.68 -5.91 -10.95
C ALA A 90 6.34 -5.06 -12.04
N SER A 91 5.61 -4.69 -13.09
CA SER A 91 6.11 -3.86 -14.18
C SER A 91 6.16 -2.37 -13.81
N PHE A 92 5.57 -1.99 -12.68
CA PHE A 92 5.50 -0.59 -12.25
C PHE A 92 6.84 -0.08 -11.74
N CYS A 93 7.21 1.10 -12.23
CA CYS A 93 8.45 1.80 -11.94
C CYS A 93 8.15 3.26 -11.61
N HIS A 94 7.55 3.51 -10.44
CA HIS A 94 7.16 4.85 -9.98
C HIS A 94 8.04 5.29 -8.78
N PRO A 95 8.45 6.57 -8.66
CA PRO A 95 9.34 7.04 -7.59
C PRO A 95 8.80 6.82 -6.16
N HIS A 96 7.48 6.69 -6.01
CA HIS A 96 6.81 6.48 -4.72
C HIS A 96 6.16 5.10 -4.58
N ILE A 97 6.57 4.12 -5.39
CA ILE A 97 6.15 2.72 -5.26
C ILE A 97 7.43 1.87 -5.13
N VAL A 98 7.41 0.89 -4.23
CA VAL A 98 8.50 -0.08 -4.10
C VAL A 98 8.54 -0.92 -5.38
N ARG A 99 9.64 -0.82 -6.12
CA ARG A 99 9.81 -1.53 -7.39
C ARG A 99 10.09 -3.01 -7.19
N THR A 100 9.33 -3.85 -7.88
CA THR A 100 9.66 -5.27 -8.10
C THR A 100 10.78 -5.36 -9.11
N LEU A 101 11.85 -6.07 -8.76
CA LEU A 101 13.01 -6.29 -9.62
C LEU A 101 12.90 -7.62 -10.37
N ALA A 102 12.49 -8.67 -9.64
CA ALA A 102 12.30 -9.99 -10.20
C ALA A 102 11.25 -10.77 -9.40
N ALA A 103 10.64 -11.77 -10.01
CA ALA A 103 9.76 -12.70 -9.32
C ALA A 103 9.93 -14.12 -9.85
N SER A 104 9.72 -15.13 -9.01
CA SER A 104 9.61 -16.52 -9.43
C SER A 104 8.40 -16.73 -10.35
N SER A 105 8.43 -17.75 -11.20
CA SER A 105 7.27 -18.11 -12.03
C SER A 105 6.04 -18.48 -11.19
N LEU A 106 4.85 -18.24 -11.74
CA LEU A 106 3.58 -18.72 -11.18
C LEU A 106 3.49 -20.26 -11.19
N ASP A 107 4.26 -20.93 -12.04
CA ASP A 107 4.27 -22.40 -12.12
C ASP A 107 5.12 -23.03 -11.00
N CYS A 108 5.95 -22.26 -10.31
CA CYS A 108 6.75 -22.76 -9.19
C CYS A 108 5.86 -23.14 -7.99
N PRO A 109 6.23 -24.19 -7.24
CA PRO A 109 5.61 -24.54 -5.96
C PRO A 109 5.55 -23.33 -5.02
N LEU A 110 4.48 -23.21 -4.23
CA LEU A 110 4.27 -22.06 -3.33
C LEU A 110 5.46 -21.84 -2.36
N SER A 111 6.15 -22.91 -1.98
CA SER A 111 7.36 -22.90 -1.14
C SER A 111 8.58 -22.26 -1.76
N GLU A 112 8.63 -22.20 -3.08
CA GLU A 112 9.73 -21.65 -3.86
C GLU A 112 9.40 -20.26 -4.39
N ARG A 113 8.18 -19.76 -4.10
CA ARG A 113 7.76 -18.45 -4.58
C ARG A 113 8.43 -17.31 -3.84
N VAL A 114 9.10 -16.49 -4.63
CA VAL A 114 9.91 -15.37 -4.17
C VAL A 114 9.64 -14.14 -5.02
N ILE A 115 9.61 -12.98 -4.37
CA ILE A 115 9.57 -11.68 -5.02
C ILE A 115 10.78 -10.90 -4.54
N VAL A 116 11.61 -10.48 -5.49
CA VAL A 116 12.79 -9.64 -5.25
C VAL A 116 12.40 -8.20 -5.56
N MET A 117 12.54 -7.33 -4.57
CA MET A 117 12.16 -5.93 -4.63
C MET A 117 13.38 -5.04 -4.35
N GLU A 118 13.29 -3.78 -4.77
CA GLU A 118 14.28 -2.80 -4.34
C GLU A 118 14.30 -2.68 -2.80
N PHE A 119 15.49 -2.46 -2.23
CA PHE A 119 15.59 -2.09 -0.82
C PHE A 119 15.29 -0.59 -0.68
N ALA A 120 14.03 -0.25 -0.42
CA ALA A 120 13.52 1.12 -0.38
C ALA A 120 13.83 1.91 0.92
N GLY A 121 14.75 1.40 1.74
CA GLY A 121 15.20 2.04 2.97
C GLY A 121 14.95 1.19 4.21
N PRO A 122 15.64 1.50 5.33
CA PRO A 122 15.61 0.68 6.53
C PRO A 122 14.41 0.97 7.44
N ARG A 123 13.60 1.99 7.15
CA ARG A 123 12.52 2.46 8.01
C ARG A 123 11.20 2.46 7.26
N THR A 124 10.15 2.13 8.00
CA THR A 124 8.76 2.40 7.63
C THR A 124 8.31 3.72 8.24
N LEU A 125 7.21 4.29 7.75
CA LEU A 125 6.55 5.42 8.37
C LEU A 125 6.11 5.08 9.80
N ARG A 126 5.76 3.81 10.06
CA ARG A 126 5.49 3.31 11.41
C ARG A 126 6.71 3.50 12.34
N ASN A 127 7.92 3.19 11.89
CA ASN A 127 9.12 3.40 12.70
C ASN A 127 9.38 4.89 13.01
N ILE A 128 9.00 5.79 12.10
CA ILE A 128 9.11 7.24 12.32
C ILE A 128 8.09 7.71 13.36
N LEU A 129 6.84 7.25 13.24
CA LEU A 129 5.76 7.57 14.19
C LEU A 129 6.09 7.09 15.61
N ASP A 130 6.61 5.87 15.75
CA ASP A 130 6.94 5.26 17.03
C ASP A 130 8.21 5.86 17.68
N ASN A 131 8.99 6.67 16.95
CA ASN A 131 10.20 7.30 17.47
C ASN A 131 9.94 8.75 17.89
N GLU A 132 9.76 9.00 19.19
CA GLU A 132 9.54 10.33 19.78
C GLU A 132 10.66 11.34 19.47
N LYS A 133 11.87 10.88 19.13
CA LYS A 133 13.00 11.76 18.79
C LYS A 133 13.00 12.25 17.35
N GLU A 134 12.25 11.62 16.46
CA GLU A 134 12.07 12.16 15.11
C GLU A 134 11.26 13.45 15.22
N ASP A 135 11.58 14.49 14.45
CA ASP A 135 10.67 15.62 14.29
C ASP A 135 9.82 15.42 13.03
N ILE A 136 8.51 15.59 13.14
CA ILE A 136 7.58 15.52 12.01
C ILE A 136 6.86 16.87 11.92
N ASN A 137 7.62 17.88 11.52
CA ASN A 137 7.10 19.21 11.26
C ASN A 137 6.13 19.23 10.07
N GLU A 138 5.44 20.35 9.87
CA GLU A 138 4.42 20.49 8.83
C GLU A 138 4.94 20.20 7.42
N GLU A 139 6.13 20.69 7.07
CA GLU A 139 6.74 20.46 5.77
C GLU A 139 6.95 18.95 5.51
N ARG A 140 7.50 18.24 6.49
CA ARG A 140 7.74 16.80 6.42
C ARG A 140 6.42 16.02 6.35
N ARG A 141 5.40 16.40 7.12
CA ARG A 141 4.04 15.82 7.04
C ARG A 141 3.44 15.98 5.64
N MET A 142 3.50 17.19 5.09
CA MET A 142 2.97 17.49 3.75
C MET A 142 3.74 16.76 2.64
N LYS A 143 5.06 16.63 2.79
CA LYS A 143 5.90 15.85 1.88
C LYS A 143 5.50 14.37 1.87
N PHE A 144 5.34 13.77 3.05
CA PHE A 144 4.87 12.38 3.19
C PHE A 144 3.48 12.20 2.57
N ALA A 145 2.54 13.08 2.91
CA ALA A 145 1.19 13.05 2.34
C ALA A 145 1.20 13.13 0.80
N SER A 146 2.03 14.02 0.23
CA SER A 146 2.18 14.16 -1.22
C SER A 146 2.74 12.91 -1.87
N HIS A 147 3.81 12.33 -1.33
CA HIS A 147 4.43 11.12 -1.88
C HIS A 147 3.47 9.93 -1.89
N ILE A 148 2.75 9.70 -0.79
CA ILE A 148 1.77 8.60 -0.68
C ILE A 148 0.62 8.85 -1.67
N THR A 149 0.12 10.08 -1.76
CA THR A 149 -0.95 10.43 -2.69
C THR A 149 -0.55 10.24 -4.15
N MET A 150 0.70 10.55 -4.52
CA MET A 150 1.22 10.31 -5.87
C MET A 150 1.30 8.82 -6.21
N ALA A 151 1.66 7.97 -5.24
CA ALA A 151 1.64 6.52 -5.42
C ALA A 151 0.21 6.01 -5.66
N LEU A 152 -0.75 6.46 -4.83
CA LEU A 152 -2.16 6.10 -4.97
C LEU A 152 -2.76 6.59 -6.29
N GLU A 153 -2.48 7.83 -6.68
CA GLU A 153 -2.93 8.36 -7.98
C GLU A 153 -2.47 7.48 -9.14
N PHE A 154 -1.20 7.05 -9.11
CA PHE A 154 -0.65 6.22 -10.17
C PHE A 154 -1.38 4.88 -10.29
N ILE A 155 -1.58 4.15 -9.18
CA ILE A 155 -2.23 2.83 -9.21
C ILE A 155 -3.74 2.94 -9.46
N HIS A 156 -4.40 3.97 -8.94
CA HIS A 156 -5.83 4.23 -9.17
C HIS A 156 -6.11 4.52 -10.64
N ALA A 157 -5.18 5.16 -11.35
CA ALA A 157 -5.28 5.39 -12.79
C ALA A 157 -5.11 4.10 -13.63
N GLN A 158 -4.69 2.99 -13.01
CA GLN A 158 -4.62 1.64 -13.62
C GLN A 158 -5.73 0.73 -13.11
N ASP A 159 -6.78 1.29 -12.50
CA ASP A 159 -7.88 0.56 -11.87
C ASP A 159 -7.40 -0.44 -10.82
N ILE A 160 -6.34 -0.10 -10.06
CA ILE A 160 -5.82 -0.93 -8.97
C ILE A 160 -6.05 -0.21 -7.65
N ALA A 161 -6.70 -0.89 -6.69
CA ALA A 161 -6.76 -0.45 -5.29
C ALA A 161 -5.73 -1.21 -4.45
N HIS A 162 -5.03 -0.51 -3.56
CA HIS A 162 -4.00 -1.09 -2.69
C HIS A 162 -4.60 -1.91 -1.53
N LEU A 163 -5.67 -1.40 -0.91
CA LEU A 163 -6.49 -2.01 0.14
C LEU A 163 -5.79 -2.30 1.49
N ASP A 164 -4.49 -2.04 1.60
CA ASP A 164 -3.73 -2.13 2.86
C ASP A 164 -2.81 -0.91 3.10
N VAL A 165 -3.31 0.30 2.83
CA VAL A 165 -2.54 1.53 3.08
C VAL A 165 -2.45 1.78 4.59
N LYS A 166 -1.24 1.73 5.13
CA LYS A 166 -0.93 1.99 6.55
C LYS A 166 0.53 2.36 6.73
N PRO A 167 0.94 2.97 7.85
CA PRO A 167 2.32 3.40 8.06
C PRO A 167 3.36 2.26 7.98
N ALA A 168 2.97 1.02 8.28
CA ALA A 168 3.86 -0.14 8.18
C ALA A 168 4.20 -0.52 6.72
N ASN A 169 3.35 -0.14 5.76
CA ASN A 169 3.51 -0.45 4.34
C ASN A 169 4.09 0.73 3.53
N ILE A 170 4.46 1.83 4.22
CA ILE A 170 5.08 3.01 3.62
C ILE A 170 6.54 3.04 4.05
N LEU A 171 7.46 2.75 3.13
CA LEU A 171 8.90 2.82 3.36
C LEU A 171 9.41 4.24 3.19
N VAL A 172 10.38 4.63 4.02
CA VAL A 172 10.97 5.97 4.04
C VAL A 172 12.48 5.88 4.03
N ASP A 173 13.09 6.45 2.98
CA ASP A 173 14.54 6.48 2.83
C ASP A 173 15.20 7.59 3.66
N SER A 174 16.52 7.72 3.56
CA SER A 174 17.28 8.76 4.28
C SER A 174 17.05 10.18 3.77
N LYS A 175 16.38 10.35 2.62
CA LYS A 175 16.02 11.64 2.01
C LYS A 175 14.54 11.97 2.21
N ASP A 176 13.85 11.25 3.09
CA ASP A 176 12.41 11.37 3.33
C ASP A 176 11.56 11.15 2.08
N ILE A 177 12.03 10.32 1.14
CA ILE A 177 11.21 9.85 0.03
C ILE A 177 10.38 8.66 0.54
N CYS A 178 9.06 8.79 0.43
CA CYS A 178 8.15 7.71 0.77
C CYS A 178 7.91 6.82 -0.45
N LYS A 179 7.88 5.51 -0.23
CA LYS A 179 7.47 4.51 -1.20
C LYS A 179 6.40 3.59 -0.61
N LEU A 180 5.27 3.48 -1.29
CA LEU A 180 4.23 2.51 -0.96
C LEU A 180 4.68 1.12 -1.40
N GLY A 181 4.60 0.14 -0.50
CA GLY A 181 4.92 -1.26 -0.77
C GLY A 181 3.88 -2.20 -0.16
N ASP A 182 4.12 -3.51 -0.29
CA ASP A 182 3.21 -4.59 0.13
C ASP A 182 1.85 -4.56 -0.59
N PHE A 183 1.87 -4.90 -1.87
CA PHE A 183 0.68 -5.00 -2.72
C PHE A 183 -0.04 -6.34 -2.57
N GLY A 184 0.30 -7.13 -1.55
CA GLY A 184 -0.28 -8.44 -1.30
C GLY A 184 -1.79 -8.45 -1.02
N CYS A 185 -2.40 -7.30 -0.76
CA CYS A 185 -3.85 -7.12 -0.62
C CYS A 185 -4.49 -6.41 -1.82
N SER A 186 -3.70 -5.98 -2.80
CA SER A 186 -4.18 -5.15 -3.90
C SER A 186 -5.11 -5.93 -4.83
N GLN A 187 -5.99 -5.20 -5.49
CA GLN A 187 -6.95 -5.78 -6.43
C GLN A 187 -7.10 -4.89 -7.65
N VAL A 188 -7.15 -5.54 -8.82
CA VAL A 188 -7.60 -4.92 -10.07
C VAL A 188 -9.13 -4.83 -10.02
N LEU A 189 -9.65 -3.63 -10.23
CA LEU A 189 -11.06 -3.30 -10.18
C LEU A 189 -11.63 -3.50 -11.59
N ASP A 190 -12.04 -4.73 -11.90
CA ASP A 190 -12.71 -5.05 -13.16
C ASP A 190 -14.23 -5.04 -12.91
N GLU A 191 -14.96 -4.10 -13.54
CA GLU A 191 -16.40 -3.95 -13.37
C GLU A 191 -17.21 -5.17 -13.89
N GLY A 192 -16.58 -6.10 -14.61
CA GLY A 192 -17.21 -7.27 -15.21
C GLY A 192 -17.06 -8.61 -14.49
N ASP A 193 -16.27 -8.71 -13.40
CA ASP A 193 -16.04 -9.98 -12.72
C ASP A 193 -16.87 -10.12 -11.43
N GLU A 194 -18.04 -10.75 -11.57
CA GLU A 194 -18.95 -11.09 -10.45
C GLU A 194 -18.32 -12.03 -9.41
N ASN A 195 -17.14 -12.62 -9.68
CA ASN A 195 -16.41 -13.46 -8.73
C ASN A 195 -15.33 -12.71 -7.93
N LEU A 196 -15.18 -11.39 -8.12
CA LEU A 196 -14.28 -10.60 -7.28
C LEU A 196 -14.72 -10.72 -5.82
N PRO A 197 -13.85 -11.19 -4.91
CA PRO A 197 -14.21 -11.29 -3.52
C PRO A 197 -14.53 -9.89 -3.00
N ALA A 198 -15.74 -9.72 -2.46
CA ALA A 198 -16.27 -8.44 -1.98
C ALA A 198 -15.36 -7.74 -0.94
N SER A 199 -14.38 -8.46 -0.40
CA SER A 199 -13.25 -7.87 0.32
C SER A 199 -12.10 -8.89 0.40
N PRO A 200 -10.83 -8.46 0.42
CA PRO A 200 -9.77 -9.32 0.93
C PRO A 200 -10.03 -9.48 2.44
N THR A 201 -10.79 -10.52 2.80
CA THR A 201 -11.13 -10.90 4.19
C THR A 201 -9.93 -11.53 4.91
N TYR A 202 -8.74 -11.52 4.29
CA TYR A 202 -7.66 -12.43 4.62
C TYR A 202 -6.59 -11.85 5.56
N SER A 203 -6.66 -10.58 5.96
CA SER A 203 -5.75 -10.03 6.97
C SER A 203 -6.33 -10.20 8.38
N TYR A 204 -6.10 -11.36 9.01
CA TYR A 204 -6.44 -11.62 10.42
C TYR A 204 -5.62 -10.81 11.44
N LEU A 205 -4.86 -9.79 11.00
CA LEU A 205 -4.07 -8.95 11.88
C LEU A 205 -4.93 -7.80 12.41
N THR A 206 -5.12 -7.81 13.73
CA THR A 206 -5.91 -6.88 14.54
C THR A 206 -5.60 -5.40 14.24
N GLY A 207 -4.39 -5.07 13.77
CA GLY A 207 -3.95 -3.71 13.44
C GLY A 207 -4.31 -3.20 12.04
N THR A 208 -4.69 -4.06 11.09
CA THR A 208 -5.05 -3.61 9.73
C THR A 208 -6.44 -2.96 9.68
N PHE A 209 -7.38 -3.44 10.51
CA PHE A 209 -8.77 -2.95 10.51
C PHE A 209 -8.90 -1.48 10.93
N ALA A 210 -7.97 -0.96 11.75
CA ALA A 210 -7.98 0.43 12.18
C ALA A 210 -7.84 1.44 11.01
N TYR A 211 -7.28 1.00 9.89
CA TYR A 211 -7.13 1.83 8.68
C TYR A 211 -8.21 1.53 7.63
N ARG A 212 -9.04 0.50 7.85
CA ARG A 212 -9.94 -0.05 6.85
C ARG A 212 -11.20 0.82 6.71
N ALA A 213 -11.59 1.09 5.48
CA ALA A 213 -12.74 1.92 5.18
C ALA A 213 -14.07 1.25 5.60
N PRO A 214 -15.10 2.01 6.00
CA PRO A 214 -16.39 1.49 6.45
C PRO A 214 -17.06 0.51 5.47
N GLU A 215 -17.02 0.78 4.18
CA GLU A 215 -17.55 -0.09 3.13
C GLU A 215 -16.88 -1.47 3.13
N LEU A 216 -15.54 -1.50 3.27
CA LEU A 216 -14.79 -2.75 3.33
C LEU A 216 -15.06 -3.52 4.64
N LEU A 217 -15.39 -2.82 5.73
CA LEU A 217 -15.77 -3.43 7.00
C LEU A 217 -17.18 -4.05 6.95
N LYS A 218 -18.06 -3.49 6.12
CA LYS A 218 -19.39 -4.07 5.82
C LYS A 218 -19.33 -5.23 4.83
N GLY A 219 -18.18 -5.44 4.18
CA GLY A 219 -18.02 -6.43 3.11
C GLY A 219 -18.57 -5.95 1.76
N GLU A 220 -18.69 -4.64 1.56
CA GLU A 220 -19.02 -4.05 0.26
C GLU A 220 -17.78 -4.07 -0.67
N PRO A 221 -17.97 -4.12 -2.00
CA PRO A 221 -16.88 -4.19 -2.96
C PRO A 221 -15.83 -3.07 -2.78
N PRO A 222 -14.54 -3.37 -3.01
CA PRO A 222 -13.49 -2.37 -2.90
C PRO A 222 -13.59 -1.31 -3.98
N THR A 223 -13.19 -0.10 -3.62
CA THR A 223 -13.05 1.03 -4.55
C THR A 223 -11.73 1.75 -4.28
N PRO A 224 -11.22 2.56 -5.21
CA PRO A 224 -10.02 3.39 -4.96
C PRO A 224 -10.21 4.34 -3.77
N LYS A 225 -11.46 4.70 -3.47
CA LYS A 225 -11.83 5.57 -2.33
C LYS A 225 -11.58 4.92 -0.97
N ALA A 226 -11.45 3.60 -0.90
CA ALA A 226 -11.07 2.91 0.33
C ALA A 226 -9.61 3.26 0.72
N ASP A 227 -8.70 3.32 -0.25
CA ASP A 227 -7.31 3.75 -0.01
C ASP A 227 -7.25 5.21 0.46
N ILE A 228 -8.14 6.07 -0.04
CA ILE A 228 -8.25 7.47 0.37
C ILE A 228 -8.65 7.58 1.85
N TYR A 229 -9.58 6.74 2.31
CA TYR A 229 -9.91 6.65 3.74
C TYR A 229 -8.71 6.26 4.58
N SER A 230 -8.01 5.20 4.17
CA SER A 230 -6.82 4.70 4.85
C SER A 230 -5.69 5.75 4.88
N LEU A 231 -5.51 6.51 3.80
CA LEU A 231 -4.63 7.67 3.76
C LEU A 231 -5.04 8.72 4.80
N GLY A 232 -6.34 9.01 4.95
CA GLY A 232 -6.85 9.92 5.98
C GLY A 232 -6.42 9.52 7.39
N ILE A 233 -6.55 8.24 7.73
CA ILE A 233 -6.08 7.69 9.02
C ILE A 233 -4.55 7.84 9.17
N CYS A 234 -3.77 7.58 8.11
CA CYS A 234 -2.32 7.78 8.13
C CYS A 234 -1.95 9.26 8.35
N LEU A 235 -2.64 10.19 7.68
CA LEU A 235 -2.41 11.62 7.82
C LEU A 235 -2.78 12.13 9.22
N TRP A 236 -3.84 11.58 9.82
CA TRP A 236 -4.18 11.82 11.22
C TRP A 236 -3.05 11.37 12.15
N GLN A 237 -2.47 10.18 11.95
CA GLN A 237 -1.35 9.73 12.78
C GLN A 237 -0.09 10.57 12.59
N LEU A 238 0.19 11.06 11.38
CA LEU A 238 1.29 11.99 11.17
C LEU A 238 1.14 13.26 12.02
N LEU A 239 -0.10 13.64 12.33
CA LEU A 239 -0.39 14.78 13.17
C LEU A 239 -0.26 14.46 14.67
N THR A 240 -0.87 13.36 15.10
CA THR A 240 -1.05 13.06 16.53
C THR A 240 0.03 12.15 17.11
N ARG A 241 0.68 11.35 16.26
CA ARG A 241 1.51 10.17 16.62
C ARG A 241 0.77 9.08 17.40
N GLU A 242 -0.54 9.24 17.59
CA GLU A 242 -1.34 8.29 18.35
C GLU A 242 -1.65 7.05 17.50
N GLN A 243 -1.94 5.94 18.17
CA GLN A 243 -2.53 4.77 17.49
C GLN A 243 -4.00 5.04 17.19
N PRO A 244 -4.51 4.70 15.99
CA PRO A 244 -5.92 4.94 15.69
C PRO A 244 -6.76 4.10 16.63
N TYR A 245 -7.68 4.75 17.35
CA TYR A 245 -8.55 4.14 18.36
C TYR A 245 -7.81 3.53 19.58
N GLY A 246 -6.53 3.89 19.80
CA GLY A 246 -5.79 3.54 21.02
C GLY A 246 -5.77 2.03 21.32
N SER A 247 -6.22 1.66 22.52
CA SER A 247 -6.31 0.28 23.01
C SER A 247 -7.72 -0.31 22.91
N GLU A 248 -8.61 0.30 22.14
CA GLU A 248 -9.99 -0.16 22.01
C GLU A 248 -10.06 -1.57 21.41
N ASN A 249 -11.09 -2.32 21.83
CA ASN A 249 -11.33 -3.64 21.28
C ASN A 249 -11.67 -3.55 19.78
N LEU A 250 -11.07 -4.41 18.97
CA LEU A 250 -11.27 -4.42 17.51
C LEU A 250 -12.75 -4.45 17.10
N TYR A 251 -13.58 -5.26 17.75
CA TYR A 251 -15.00 -5.37 17.40
C TYR A 251 -15.75 -4.08 17.74
N VAL A 252 -15.36 -3.39 18.81
CA VAL A 252 -15.91 -2.07 19.17
C VAL A 252 -15.51 -1.03 18.13
N VAL A 253 -14.25 -1.06 17.66
CA VAL A 253 -13.79 -0.17 16.59
C VAL A 253 -14.56 -0.42 15.30
N VAL A 254 -14.65 -1.68 14.85
CA VAL A 254 -15.36 -2.03 13.61
C VAL A 254 -16.83 -1.62 13.69
N PHE A 255 -17.51 -1.97 14.80
CA PHE A 255 -18.90 -1.60 15.01
C PHE A 255 -19.08 -0.07 15.11
N GLY A 256 -18.21 0.63 15.84
CA GLY A 256 -18.23 2.08 15.99
C GLY A 256 -18.04 2.80 14.66
N VAL A 257 -17.07 2.39 13.86
CA VAL A 257 -16.75 2.98 12.55
C VAL A 257 -17.94 2.84 11.60
N VAL A 258 -18.56 1.65 11.58
CA VAL A 258 -19.66 1.33 10.66
C VAL A 258 -21.01 1.90 11.13
N ALA A 259 -21.35 1.72 12.41
CA ALA A 259 -22.69 2.04 12.94
C ALA A 259 -22.81 3.47 13.48
N TYR A 260 -21.73 4.04 14.03
CA TYR A 260 -21.74 5.35 14.69
C TYR A 260 -20.83 6.38 14.02
N ASN A 261 -20.28 6.06 12.85
CA ASN A 261 -19.33 6.91 12.15
C ASN A 261 -18.13 7.32 13.03
N LEU A 262 -17.67 6.42 13.91
CA LEU A 262 -16.55 6.67 14.81
C LEU A 262 -15.29 7.01 14.01
N ARG A 263 -14.56 8.05 14.43
CA ARG A 263 -13.24 8.43 13.91
C ARG A 263 -12.28 8.72 15.05
N PRO A 264 -10.95 8.59 14.81
CA PRO A 264 -9.96 9.07 15.76
C PRO A 264 -10.18 10.55 16.08
N ARG A 265 -9.90 10.95 17.32
CA ARG A 265 -10.09 12.32 17.77
C ARG A 265 -9.06 13.24 17.11
N VAL A 266 -9.51 14.28 16.42
CA VAL A 266 -8.62 15.34 15.91
C VAL A 266 -8.34 16.33 17.05
N PRO A 267 -7.06 16.64 17.38
CA PRO A 267 -6.74 17.62 18.41
C PRO A 267 -7.25 19.02 18.01
N SER A 268 -8.00 19.67 18.89
CA SER A 268 -8.41 21.07 18.70
C SER A 268 -7.33 21.99 19.31
N GLY A 269 -6.53 22.68 18.50
CA GLY A 269 -5.52 23.63 19.01
C GLY A 269 -4.58 24.22 17.95
N ASP A 270 -3.89 25.31 18.32
CA ASP A 270 -3.09 26.20 17.46
C ASP A 270 -1.87 25.55 16.78
N ALA A 271 -1.46 24.35 17.20
CA ALA A 271 -0.26 23.67 16.70
C ALA A 271 -0.44 23.02 15.31
N THR A 272 -1.67 23.06 14.76
CA THR A 272 -2.00 22.47 13.46
C THR A 272 -2.78 23.45 12.61
N SER A 273 -2.34 23.69 11.38
CA SER A 273 -3.15 24.45 10.41
C SER A 273 -4.52 23.79 10.27
N CYS A 274 -5.59 24.54 10.50
CA CYS A 274 -6.98 24.10 10.33
C CYS A 274 -7.19 23.40 8.98
N HIS A 275 -6.44 23.80 7.96
CA HIS A 275 -6.47 23.21 6.63
C HIS A 275 -5.98 21.76 6.57
N TYR A 276 -4.96 21.37 7.36
CA TYR A 276 -4.52 19.98 7.40
C TYR A 276 -5.57 19.09 8.06
N GLN A 277 -6.24 19.61 9.09
CA GLN A 277 -7.35 18.91 9.75
C GLN A 277 -8.53 18.72 8.79
N GLN A 278 -8.92 19.78 8.08
CA GLN A 278 -9.96 19.71 7.04
C GLN A 278 -9.59 18.70 5.93
N LEU A 279 -8.32 18.66 5.52
CA LEU A 279 -7.84 17.64 4.59
C LEU A 279 -8.09 16.24 5.17
N VAL A 280 -7.54 15.93 6.35
CA VAL A 280 -7.73 14.63 7.02
C VAL A 280 -9.22 14.26 7.08
N GLU A 281 -10.05 15.21 7.49
CA GLU A 281 -11.49 15.00 7.65
C GLU A 281 -12.21 14.74 6.32
N SER A 282 -11.77 15.37 5.23
CA SER A 282 -12.31 15.10 3.89
C SER A 282 -11.97 13.70 3.38
N LEU A 283 -10.85 13.11 3.81
CA LEU A 283 -10.37 11.81 3.32
C LEU A 283 -11.12 10.64 3.96
N TRP A 284 -11.55 10.75 5.22
CA TRP A 284 -12.15 9.63 5.97
C TRP A 284 -13.68 9.70 6.09
N GLN A 285 -14.36 10.35 5.13
CA GLN A 285 -15.83 10.42 5.10
C GLN A 285 -16.46 9.03 5.07
N ALA A 286 -17.64 8.85 5.69
CA ALA A 286 -18.30 7.55 5.74
C ALA A 286 -18.61 7.03 4.33
N SER A 287 -19.24 7.87 3.51
CA SER A 287 -19.60 7.54 2.13
C SER A 287 -18.40 7.70 1.20
N PRO A 288 -18.03 6.68 0.41
CA PRO A 288 -16.91 6.76 -0.53
C PRO A 288 -17.02 7.91 -1.54
N CYS A 289 -18.23 8.23 -1.99
CA CYS A 289 -18.49 9.31 -2.96
C CYS A 289 -18.19 10.72 -2.42
N LEU A 290 -18.17 10.91 -1.09
CA LEU A 290 -17.85 12.19 -0.46
C LEU A 290 -16.35 12.40 -0.26
N ARG A 291 -15.54 11.34 -0.40
CA ARG A 291 -14.08 11.45 -0.33
C ARG A 291 -13.56 12.00 -1.66
N PRO A 292 -12.49 12.82 -1.68
CA PRO A 292 -11.84 13.22 -2.94
C PRO A 292 -11.21 12.01 -3.67
N THR A 293 -10.88 12.16 -4.95
CA THR A 293 -10.03 11.17 -5.66
C THR A 293 -8.56 11.39 -5.27
N ALA A 294 -7.66 10.44 -5.54
CA ALA A 294 -6.22 10.67 -5.33
C ALA A 294 -5.70 11.90 -6.10
N ASN A 295 -6.19 12.12 -7.32
CA ASN A 295 -5.85 13.32 -8.10
C ASN A 295 -6.37 14.61 -7.44
N ASP A 296 -7.59 14.61 -6.91
CA ASP A 296 -8.14 15.78 -6.20
C ASP A 296 -7.40 16.02 -4.87
N THR A 297 -7.08 14.98 -4.12
CA THR A 297 -6.22 15.06 -2.92
C THR A 297 -4.85 15.66 -3.26
N LYS A 298 -4.25 15.27 -4.39
CA LYS A 298 -2.99 15.87 -4.87
C LYS A 298 -3.15 17.36 -5.16
N LYS A 299 -4.27 17.79 -5.75
CA LYS A 299 -4.54 19.22 -5.99
C LYS A 299 -4.70 19.98 -4.68
N ILE A 300 -5.42 19.42 -3.70
CA ILE A 300 -5.58 20.00 -2.36
C ILE A 300 -4.22 20.15 -1.66
N LEU A 301 -3.39 19.09 -1.65
CA LEU A 301 -2.05 19.15 -1.06
C LEU A 301 -1.17 20.23 -1.70
N ARG A 302 -1.26 20.42 -3.03
CA ARG A 302 -0.55 21.48 -3.75
C ARG A 302 -1.03 22.87 -3.38
N SER A 303 -2.34 23.09 -3.16
CA SER A 303 -2.84 24.41 -2.74
C SER A 303 -2.38 24.75 -1.34
N LEU A 304 -2.38 23.78 -0.41
CA LEU A 304 -1.89 23.95 0.95
C LEU A 304 -0.40 24.30 1.00
N HIS A 305 0.41 23.68 0.13
CA HIS A 305 1.84 23.96 0.06
C HIS A 305 2.17 25.35 -0.51
N ARG A 306 1.30 25.91 -1.37
CA ARG A 306 1.47 27.24 -1.98
C ARG A 306 0.96 28.38 -1.08
N HIS A 307 0.01 28.08 -0.19
CA HIS A 307 -0.62 29.06 0.69
C HIS A 307 -0.73 28.51 2.13
N PRO A 308 0.36 28.60 2.93
CA PRO A 308 0.31 28.21 4.35
C PRO A 308 -0.72 29.02 5.18
N SER A 309 -1.27 30.11 4.62
CA SER A 309 -2.08 31.09 5.36
C SER A 309 -3.26 31.69 4.57
N ALA A 310 -3.74 31.05 3.49
CA ALA A 310 -4.88 31.59 2.74
C ALA A 310 -5.80 30.49 2.19
N ILE A 311 -6.94 30.27 2.86
CA ILE A 311 -8.32 30.59 2.43
C ILE A 311 -9.18 30.73 3.70
#